data_AF-A0A2D8IWT5-F1
#
_entry.id   AF-A0A2D8IWT5-F1
#
_cell.length_a   1.000
_cell.length_b   1.000
_cell.length_c   1.000
_cell.angle_alpha   90.00
_cell.angle_beta   90.00
_cell.angle_gamma   90.00
#
_symmetry.space_group_name_H-M   'P 1'
#
loop_
_entity.id
_entity.type
_entity.pdbx_description
1 polymer ?
#
loop_
_entity_poly.entity_id
_entity_poly.type
_entity_poly.pdbx_seq_one_letter_code
_entity_poly.pdbx_strand_id
1 'polypeptide(L)'
;MNIERLRRQLTERLSELEGRLASVRQDLRKSHSADSAEQAQERENEEVESAIGVEAEQSIREIRLALERLESGDYGECDRCGEPIPEARLLARPETTRCVACAE
;
A
#
# COMPACT_ATOMS: atom_id res chain seq x y z
N MET A 1 -11.89 11.38 -16.94
CA MET A 1 -11.20 11.20 -15.65
C MET A 1 -10.13 12.29 -15.50
N ASN A 2 -10.02 12.96 -14.35
CA ASN A 2 -9.07 14.08 -14.17
C ASN A 2 -7.79 13.55 -13.49
N ILE A 3 -6.80 13.18 -14.30
CA ILE A 3 -5.57 12.48 -13.89
C ILE A 3 -4.83 13.25 -12.77
N GLU A 4 -4.81 14.58 -12.81
CA GLU A 4 -4.19 15.41 -11.78
C GLU A 4 -4.87 15.29 -10.41
N ARG A 5 -6.20 15.20 -10.40
CA ARG A 5 -6.97 15.00 -9.16
C ARG A 5 -6.69 13.62 -8.57
N LEU A 6 -6.62 12.60 -9.44
CA LEU A 6 -6.35 11.23 -9.04
C LEU A 6 -4.94 11.07 -8.46
N ARG A 7 -3.94 11.64 -9.16
CA ARG A 7 -2.56 11.72 -8.68
C ARG A 7 -2.49 12.32 -7.29
N ARG A 8 -3.14 13.48 -7.08
CA ARG A 8 -3.16 14.14 -5.77
C ARG A 8 -3.77 13.23 -4.69
N GLN A 9 -4.91 12.61 -4.95
CA GLN A 9 -5.55 11.70 -3.99
C GLN A 9 -4.66 10.50 -3.63
N LEU A 10 -4.02 9.88 -4.64
CA LEU A 10 -3.10 8.76 -4.43
C LEU A 10 -1.86 9.19 -3.61
N THR A 11 -1.28 10.35 -3.91
CA THR A 11 -0.14 10.90 -3.14
C THR A 11 -0.51 11.22 -1.69
N GLU A 12 -1.68 11.82 -1.45
CA GLU A 12 -2.16 12.06 -0.08
C GLU A 12 -2.33 10.74 0.69
N ARG A 13 -2.90 9.73 0.04
CA ARG A 13 -3.07 8.38 0.60
C ARG A 13 -1.74 7.71 0.90
N LEU A 14 -0.77 7.83 -0.01
CA LEU A 14 0.59 7.32 0.15
C LEU A 14 1.25 7.91 1.40
N SER A 15 1.22 9.24 1.53
CA SER A 15 1.83 9.93 2.68
C SER A 15 1.14 9.57 4.00
N GLU A 16 -0.19 9.36 3.99
CA GLU A 16 -0.92 8.88 5.16
C GLU A 16 -0.47 7.49 5.59
N LEU A 17 -0.36 6.54 4.65
CA LEU A 17 0.07 5.17 4.94
C LEU A 17 1.53 5.11 5.40
N GLU A 18 2.43 5.84 4.72
CA GLU A 18 3.84 5.92 5.11
C GLU A 18 3.99 6.52 6.52
N GLY A 19 3.22 7.57 6.84
CA GLY A 19 3.21 8.18 8.19
C GLY A 19 2.69 7.24 9.27
N ARG A 20 1.59 6.53 9.01
CA ARG A 20 1.05 5.52 9.95
C ARG A 20 2.03 4.39 10.19
N LEU A 21 2.62 3.85 9.12
CA LEU A 21 3.62 2.78 9.22
C LEU A 21 4.87 3.23 9.99
N ALA A 22 5.33 4.46 9.77
CA ALA A 22 6.45 5.04 10.50
C ALA A 22 6.14 5.23 12.00
N SER A 23 4.94 5.69 12.35
CA SER A 23 4.53 5.81 13.76
C SER A 23 4.49 4.45 14.43
N VAL A 24 3.81 3.47 13.83
CA VAL A 24 3.74 2.10 14.34
C VAL A 24 5.14 1.55 14.61
N ARG A 25 6.04 1.64 13.61
CA ARG A 25 7.45 1.22 13.76
C ARG A 25 8.19 1.96 14.88
N GLN A 26 7.90 3.24 15.10
CA GLN A 26 8.52 4.03 16.15
C GLN A 26 8.00 3.67 17.55
N ASP A 27 6.69 3.49 17.69
CA ASP A 27 6.04 3.08 18.94
C ASP A 27 6.55 1.70 19.39
N LEU A 28 6.72 0.78 18.44
CA LEU A 28 7.31 -0.53 18.67
C LEU A 28 8.76 -0.46 19.15
N ARG A 29 9.61 0.35 18.49
CA ARG A 29 11.00 0.57 18.93
C ARG A 29 11.09 1.14 20.35
N LYS A 30 10.17 2.03 20.73
CA LYS A 30 10.11 2.57 22.10
C LYS A 30 9.71 1.51 23.12
N SER A 31 8.70 0.71 22.78
CA SER A 31 8.23 -0.42 23.61
C SER A 31 9.36 -1.42 23.84
N HIS A 32 10.14 -1.74 22.81
CA HIS A 32 11.25 -2.69 22.90
C HIS A 32 12.45 -2.14 23.71
N SER A 33 12.68 -0.81 23.68
CA SER A 33 13.76 -0.20 24.47
C SER A 33 13.46 -0.06 25.98
N ALA A 34 12.18 -0.15 26.37
CA ALA A 34 11.73 0.05 27.74
C ALA A 34 11.66 -1.24 28.57
N ASP A 35 11.63 -2.41 27.93
CA ASP A 35 11.43 -3.70 28.58
C ASP A 35 12.47 -4.75 28.14
N SER A 36 13.71 -4.55 28.56
CA SER A 36 14.74 -5.60 28.52
C SER A 36 14.54 -6.56 29.71
N ALA A 37 13.41 -7.26 29.79
CA ALA A 37 13.20 -8.30 30.82
C ALA A 37 12.25 -9.45 30.45
N GLU A 38 11.36 -9.34 29.45
CA GLU A 38 10.29 -10.35 29.25
C GLU A 38 10.31 -10.99 27.84
N GLN A 39 11.30 -11.84 27.56
CA GLN A 39 11.53 -12.51 26.27
C GLN A 39 10.48 -13.59 25.85
N ALA A 40 9.27 -13.57 26.39
CA ALA A 40 8.22 -14.53 26.03
C ALA A 40 7.13 -13.93 25.12
N GLN A 41 6.91 -12.60 25.18
CA GLN A 41 5.82 -11.91 24.46
C GLN A 41 6.25 -11.28 23.12
N GLU A 42 7.56 -11.35 22.82
CA GLU A 42 8.20 -10.78 21.61
C GLU A 42 7.71 -11.46 20.32
N ARG A 43 7.55 -12.79 20.34
CA ARG A 43 7.22 -13.56 19.13
C ARG A 43 5.81 -13.36 18.60
N GLU A 44 4.83 -13.09 19.46
CA GLU A 44 3.43 -12.92 19.04
C GLU A 44 3.17 -11.52 18.47
N ASN A 45 3.91 -10.51 18.95
CA ASN A 45 3.89 -9.16 18.38
C ASN A 45 4.60 -9.10 17.01
N GLU A 46 5.75 -9.78 16.84
CA GLU A 46 6.47 -9.83 15.55
C GLU A 46 5.61 -10.37 14.39
N GLU A 47 4.76 -11.38 14.63
CA GLU A 47 3.89 -11.96 13.60
C GLU A 47 2.75 -11.02 13.18
N VAL A 48 2.12 -10.33 14.13
CA VAL A 48 1.05 -9.36 13.86
C VAL A 48 1.63 -8.08 13.22
N GLU A 49 2.82 -7.66 13.65
CA GLU A 49 3.58 -6.55 13.07
C GLU A 49 3.98 -6.80 11.62
N SER A 50 4.40 -8.04 11.32
CA SER A 50 4.70 -8.46 9.96
C SER A 50 3.45 -8.38 9.09
N ALA A 51 2.30 -8.85 9.55
CA ALA A 51 1.06 -8.78 8.76
C ALA A 51 0.60 -7.34 8.48
N ILE A 52 0.54 -6.48 9.50
CA ILE A 52 0.11 -5.08 9.36
C ILE A 52 1.11 -4.29 8.51
N GLY A 53 2.40 -4.53 8.72
CA GLY A 53 3.47 -3.95 7.92
C GLY A 53 3.39 -4.39 6.45
N VAL A 54 3.24 -5.68 6.20
CA VAL A 54 3.18 -6.26 4.86
C VAL A 54 1.98 -5.72 4.07
N GLU A 55 0.79 -5.65 4.67
CA GLU A 55 -0.40 -5.11 4.00
C GLU A 55 -0.27 -3.60 3.69
N ALA A 56 0.23 -2.83 4.65
CA ALA A 56 0.46 -1.39 4.45
C ALA A 56 1.54 -1.16 3.37
N GLU A 57 2.62 -1.92 3.39
CA GLU A 57 3.68 -1.86 2.40
C GLU A 57 3.21 -2.33 1.03
N GLN A 58 2.34 -3.34 0.96
CA GLN A 58 1.68 -3.77 -0.28
C GLN A 58 0.87 -2.62 -0.87
N SER A 59 0.03 -1.98 -0.05
CA SER A 59 -0.79 -0.84 -0.46
C SER A 59 0.06 0.34 -0.93
N ILE A 60 1.15 0.64 -0.22
CA ILE A 60 2.13 1.67 -0.60
C ILE A 60 2.76 1.35 -1.97
N ARG A 61 3.15 0.09 -2.20
CA ARG A 61 3.69 -0.35 -3.49
C ARG A 61 2.68 -0.21 -4.62
N GLU A 62 1.43 -0.61 -4.39
CA GLU A 62 0.35 -0.49 -5.38
C GLU A 62 0.07 0.97 -5.73
N ILE A 63 -0.01 1.86 -4.75
CA ILE A 63 -0.22 3.30 -4.96
C ILE A 63 0.95 3.92 -5.75
N ARG A 64 2.21 3.57 -5.40
CA ARG A 64 3.39 4.02 -6.14
C ARG A 64 3.36 3.57 -7.60
N LEU A 65 3.02 2.32 -7.85
CA LEU A 65 2.93 1.79 -9.21
C LEU A 65 1.81 2.46 -10.00
N ALA A 66 0.65 2.72 -9.37
CA ALA A 66 -0.43 3.47 -9.99
C ALA A 66 0.00 4.90 -10.36
N LEU A 67 0.75 5.59 -9.49
CA LEU A 67 1.32 6.92 -9.78
C LEU A 67 2.30 6.89 -10.95
N GLU A 68 3.21 5.92 -10.99
CA GLU A 68 4.18 5.76 -12.08
C GLU A 68 3.49 5.50 -13.43
N ARG A 69 2.41 4.71 -13.43
CA ARG A 69 1.58 4.48 -14.62
C ARG A 69 0.80 5.71 -15.06
N LEU A 70 0.32 6.52 -14.11
CA LEU A 70 -0.31 7.81 -14.43
C LEU A 70 0.68 8.75 -15.13
N GLU A 71 1.96 8.70 -14.74
CA GLU A 71 3.02 9.51 -15.36
C GLU A 71 3.48 8.94 -16.72
N SER A 72 3.54 7.62 -16.85
CA SER A 72 3.93 6.94 -18.10
C SER A 72 2.82 6.91 -19.15
N GLY A 73 1.56 7.19 -18.76
CA GLY A 73 0.39 7.09 -19.62
C GLY A 73 -0.20 5.68 -19.76
N ASP A 74 0.36 4.71 -19.03
CA ASP A 74 -0.06 3.30 -18.98
C ASP A 74 -1.19 3.05 -17.95
N TYR A 75 -1.70 4.11 -17.33
CA TYR A 75 -2.73 3.98 -16.33
C TYR A 75 -4.01 3.38 -16.89
N GLY A 76 -4.40 2.24 -16.32
CA GLY A 76 -5.54 1.47 -16.79
C GLY A 76 -5.14 0.27 -17.66
N GLU A 77 -3.85 -0.10 -17.75
CA GLU A 77 -3.43 -1.39 -18.31
C GLU A 77 -3.11 -2.41 -17.20
N CYS A 78 -3.49 -3.67 -17.40
CA CYS A 78 -3.23 -4.75 -16.45
C CYS A 78 -1.78 -5.25 -16.56
N ASP A 79 -1.07 -5.26 -15.43
CA ASP A 79 0.33 -5.71 -15.33
C ASP A 79 0.57 -7.16 -15.83
N ARG A 80 -0.44 -8.00 -15.66
CA ARG A 80 -0.33 -9.45 -15.91
C ARG A 80 -0.64 -9.87 -17.34
N CYS A 81 -1.70 -9.32 -17.92
CA CYS A 81 -2.18 -9.71 -19.25
C CYS A 81 -2.07 -8.59 -20.29
N GLY A 82 -1.73 -7.36 -19.90
CA GLY A 82 -1.70 -6.20 -20.81
C GLY A 82 -3.08 -5.73 -21.27
N GLU A 83 -4.17 -6.27 -20.72
CA GLU A 83 -5.52 -5.83 -21.09
C GLU A 83 -5.94 -4.57 -20.34
N PRO A 84 -6.80 -3.73 -20.94
CA PRO A 84 -7.33 -2.55 -20.27
C PRO A 84 -8.17 -2.94 -19.04
N ILE A 85 -7.85 -2.32 -17.90
CA ILE A 85 -8.58 -2.43 -16.65
C ILE A 85 -9.90 -1.65 -16.80
N PRO A 86 -11.06 -2.29 -16.53
CA PRO A 86 -12.34 -1.62 -16.66
C PRO A 86 -12.44 -0.41 -15.73
N GLU A 87 -12.96 0.71 -16.26
CA GLU A 87 -13.05 1.99 -15.53
C GLU A 87 -13.80 1.84 -14.20
N ALA A 88 -14.85 1.02 -14.15
CA ALA A 88 -15.58 0.73 -12.91
C ALA A 88 -14.68 0.19 -11.78
N ARG A 89 -13.64 -0.59 -12.12
CA ARG A 89 -12.66 -1.09 -11.16
C ARG A 89 -11.67 -0.01 -10.74
N LEU A 90 -11.20 0.82 -11.68
CA LEU A 90 -10.34 1.97 -11.38
C LEU A 90 -11.05 3.01 -10.51
N LEU A 91 -12.36 3.19 -10.70
CA LEU A 91 -13.19 4.05 -9.85
C LEU A 91 -13.36 3.50 -8.44
N ALA A 92 -13.46 2.17 -8.30
CA ALA A 92 -13.59 1.50 -7.00
C ALA A 92 -12.24 1.35 -6.26
N ARG A 93 -11.16 1.10 -7.00
CA ARG A 93 -9.80 0.81 -6.54
C ARG A 93 -8.80 1.48 -7.49
N PRO A 94 -8.55 2.79 -7.36
CA PRO A 94 -7.66 3.53 -8.26
C PRO A 94 -6.20 3.07 -8.18
N GLU A 95 -5.80 2.45 -7.08
CA GLU A 95 -4.49 1.84 -6.87
C GLU A 95 -4.32 0.47 -7.57
N THR A 96 -5.38 -0.09 -8.16
CA THR A 96 -5.30 -1.43 -8.76
C THR A 96 -4.47 -1.44 -10.04
N THR A 97 -3.58 -2.42 -10.15
CA THR A 97 -2.70 -2.62 -11.31
C THR A 97 -3.06 -3.86 -12.12
N ARG A 98 -4.13 -4.55 -11.73
CA ARG A 98 -4.61 -5.81 -12.33
C ARG A 98 -6.08 -5.71 -12.74
N CYS A 99 -6.42 -6.31 -13.88
CA CYS A 99 -7.81 -6.45 -14.31
C CYS A 99 -8.58 -7.40 -13.38
N VAL A 100 -9.92 -7.40 -13.48
CA VAL A 100 -10.78 -8.27 -12.67
C VAL A 100 -10.36 -9.73 -12.80
N ALA A 101 -10.18 -10.21 -14.04
CA ALA A 101 -9.79 -11.60 -14.33
C ALA A 101 -8.40 -12.00 -13.80
N CYS A 102 -7.49 -11.05 -13.57
CA CYS A 102 -6.14 -11.32 -13.06
C CYS A 102 -5.98 -11.12 -11.55
N ALA A 103 -7.00 -10.54 -10.92
CA ALA A 103 -7.03 -10.29 -9.48
C ALA A 103 -7.92 -11.29 -8.72
N GLU A 104 -8.59 -12.19 -9.44
CA GLU A 104 -9.26 -13.39 -8.92
C GLU A 104 -8.29 -14.55 -8.69
#